data_AF-A0A518U815-F1
#
_entry.id   AF-A0A518U815-F1
#
_cell.length_a   1.000
_cell.length_b   1.000
_cell.length_c   1.000
_cell.angle_alpha   90.00
_cell.angle_beta   90.00
_cell.angle_gamma   90.00
#
_symmetry.space_group_name_H-M   'P 1'
#
loop_
_entity.id
_entity.type
_entity.pdbx_description
1 polymer ?
#
loop_
_entity_poly.entity_id
_entity_poly.type
_entity_poly.pdbx_seq_one_letter_code
_entity_poly.pdbx_strand_id
1 'polypeptide(L)'
;MTFTSITLDPGASPEIGAAYRAVWEALWRQGHLPPAVLELARLRLAALHQAREEMALRPPWAAELDEAKIAATLAGRWPRDPAFGAAERAVLAFAEVYAQDPESIGDELAADVKAHFGEAGLVCLVEALGFIDGRLRLTLLFNHLGATR
;
A
#
# COMPACT_ATOMS: atom_id res chain seq x y z
N MET A 1 -11.70 20.27 -2.13
CA MET A 1 -10.71 19.65 -1.22
C MET A 1 -10.38 18.29 -1.80
N THR A 2 -9.11 17.93 -1.92
CA THR A 2 -8.68 16.64 -2.48
C THR A 2 -8.26 15.72 -1.34
N PHE A 3 -8.84 14.53 -1.28
CA PHE A 3 -8.51 13.50 -0.29
C PHE A 3 -7.45 12.56 -0.83
N THR A 4 -6.56 12.13 0.07
CA THR A 4 -5.58 11.07 -0.16
C THR A 4 -5.61 10.08 1.00
N SER A 5 -4.94 8.94 0.88
CA SER A 5 -4.88 7.91 1.91
C SER A 5 -4.21 8.41 3.18
N ILE A 6 -3.53 9.56 3.14
CA ILE A 6 -2.98 10.26 4.30
C ILE A 6 -3.99 11.25 4.87
N THR A 7 -4.65 12.06 4.03
CA THR A 7 -5.54 13.13 4.49
C THR A 7 -6.99 12.69 4.69
N LEU A 8 -7.34 11.47 4.27
CA LEU A 8 -8.65 10.88 4.49
C LEU A 8 -8.89 10.74 5.99
N ASP A 9 -9.87 11.49 6.46
CA ASP A 9 -10.41 11.35 7.80
C ASP A 9 -11.84 10.78 7.68
N PRO A 10 -12.00 9.45 7.52
CA PRO A 10 -13.32 8.84 7.46
C PRO A 10 -13.97 8.92 8.86
N GLY A 11 -15.29 8.88 8.93
CA GLY A 11 -16.00 8.80 10.20
C GLY A 11 -17.16 9.76 10.28
N ALA A 12 -18.36 9.27 10.01
CA ALA A 12 -19.57 9.97 10.44
C ALA A 12 -19.61 10.18 11.97
N SER A 13 -18.75 9.47 12.73
CA SER A 13 -18.47 9.71 14.15
C SER A 13 -16.98 9.91 14.45
N PRO A 14 -16.61 10.69 15.48
CA PRO A 14 -15.23 10.92 15.92
C PRO A 14 -14.47 9.65 16.30
N GLU A 15 -15.15 8.67 16.90
CA GLU A 15 -14.56 7.41 17.37
C GLU A 15 -14.04 6.57 16.20
N ILE A 16 -14.82 6.51 15.11
CA ILE A 16 -14.43 5.81 13.88
C ILE A 16 -13.20 6.48 13.27
N GLY A 17 -13.18 7.82 13.17
CA GLY A 17 -12.04 8.55 12.61
C GLY A 17 -10.76 8.34 13.41
N ALA A 18 -10.85 8.36 14.75
CA ALA A 18 -9.72 8.08 15.62
C ALA A 18 -9.16 6.67 15.42
N ALA A 19 -10.03 5.65 15.38
CA ALA A 19 -9.60 4.27 15.15
C ALA A 19 -8.94 4.07 13.77
N TYR A 20 -9.52 4.66 12.72
CA TYR A 20 -8.95 4.59 11.37
C TYR A 20 -7.56 5.24 11.28
N ARG A 21 -7.36 6.39 11.92
CA ARG A 21 -6.04 7.04 11.99
C ARG A 21 -5.03 6.20 12.77
N ALA A 22 -5.45 5.63 13.90
CA ALA A 22 -4.58 4.78 14.72
C ALA A 22 -4.08 3.56 13.96
N VAL A 23 -4.96 2.87 13.21
CA VAL A 23 -4.55 1.75 12.36
C VAL A 23 -3.59 2.23 11.28
N TRP A 24 -3.91 3.31 10.56
CA TRP A 24 -3.03 3.86 9.52
C TRP A 24 -1.62 4.13 10.03
N GLU A 25 -1.49 4.77 11.19
CA GLU A 25 -0.19 5.08 11.80
C GLU A 25 0.55 3.85 12.32
N ALA A 26 -0.17 2.79 12.72
CA ALA A 26 0.42 1.55 13.21
C ALA A 26 1.05 0.73 12.07
N LEU A 27 0.45 0.73 10.88
CA LEU A 27 0.95 -0.01 9.71
C LEU A 27 2.39 0.37 9.35
N TRP A 28 2.77 1.64 9.53
CA TRP A 28 4.13 2.12 9.22
C TRP A 28 5.13 1.90 10.36
N ARG A 29 4.71 1.31 11.49
CA ARG A 29 5.52 1.10 12.70
C ARG A 29 5.49 -0.34 13.23
N GLN A 30 4.87 -1.26 12.48
CA GLN A 30 4.58 -2.64 12.91
C GLN A 30 5.82 -3.56 13.05
N GLY A 31 6.97 -3.22 12.48
CA GLY A 31 8.26 -3.89 12.76
C GLY A 31 8.53 -5.22 12.05
N HIS A 32 7.58 -5.77 11.30
CA HIS A 32 7.70 -7.00 10.50
C HIS A 32 7.94 -6.76 9.00
N LEU A 33 7.68 -5.55 8.48
CA LEU A 33 8.03 -5.14 7.12
C LEU A 33 8.67 -3.74 7.16
N PRO A 34 9.73 -3.49 6.38
CA PRO A 34 10.27 -2.13 6.24
C PRO A 34 9.19 -1.18 5.69
N PRO A 35 9.03 0.03 6.27
CA PRO A 35 8.02 0.98 5.80
C PRO A 35 8.16 1.37 4.33
N ALA A 36 9.39 1.47 3.80
CA ALA A 36 9.62 1.72 2.39
C ALA A 36 9.15 0.58 1.48
N VAL A 37 9.30 -0.68 1.90
CA VAL A 37 8.81 -1.84 1.14
C VAL A 37 7.28 -1.85 1.11
N LEU A 38 6.63 -1.53 2.23
CA LEU A 38 5.17 -1.39 2.29
C LEU A 38 4.69 -0.20 1.43
N GLU A 39 5.46 0.88 1.36
CA GLU A 39 5.14 2.03 0.49
C GLU A 39 5.16 1.65 -0.99
N LEU A 40 6.08 0.79 -1.42
CA LEU A 40 6.09 0.28 -2.80
C LEU A 40 4.76 -0.44 -3.13
N ALA A 41 4.24 -1.24 -2.19
CA ALA A 41 2.92 -1.86 -2.34
C ALA A 41 1.80 -0.82 -2.43
N ARG A 42 1.79 0.20 -1.55
CA ARG A 42 0.81 1.31 -1.60
C ARG A 42 0.84 2.03 -2.94
N LEU A 43 2.02 2.38 -3.45
CA LEU A 43 2.21 3.03 -4.75
C LEU A 43 1.72 2.13 -5.88
N ARG A 44 1.97 0.82 -5.80
CA ARG A 44 1.50 -0.13 -6.82
C ARG A 44 -0.03 -0.23 -6.84
N LEU A 45 -0.67 -0.35 -5.68
CA LEU A 45 -2.14 -0.31 -5.57
C LEU A 45 -2.70 1.01 -6.10
N ALA A 46 -2.10 2.15 -5.74
CA ALA A 46 -2.50 3.45 -6.27
C ALA A 46 -2.43 3.51 -7.80
N ALA A 47 -1.37 2.94 -8.39
CA ALA A 47 -1.24 2.87 -9.85
C ALA A 47 -2.29 1.95 -10.51
N LEU A 48 -2.59 0.80 -9.90
CA LEU A 48 -3.63 -0.12 -10.38
C LEU A 48 -5.03 0.51 -10.36
N HIS A 49 -5.31 1.34 -9.34
CA HIS A 49 -6.55 2.12 -9.25
C HIS A 49 -6.53 3.45 -10.02
N GLN A 50 -5.41 3.79 -10.68
CA GLN A 50 -5.21 5.07 -11.36
C GLN A 50 -5.40 6.31 -10.45
N ALA A 51 -5.11 6.18 -9.16
CA ALA A 51 -5.29 7.20 -8.14
C ALA A 51 -4.15 8.23 -8.15
N ARG A 52 -4.20 9.20 -9.08
CA ARG A 52 -3.10 10.15 -9.36
C ARG A 52 -2.55 10.89 -8.13
N GLU A 53 -3.44 11.36 -7.26
CA GLU A 53 -3.06 12.09 -6.05
C GLU A 53 -2.30 11.19 -5.06
N GLU A 54 -2.66 9.90 -5.00
CA GLU A 54 -1.99 8.89 -4.18
C GLU A 54 -0.62 8.53 -4.72
N MET A 55 -0.47 8.52 -6.04
CA MET A 55 0.80 8.27 -6.75
C MET A 55 1.79 9.43 -6.54
N ALA A 56 1.29 10.64 -6.29
CA ALA A 56 2.09 11.83 -6.06
C ALA A 56 2.63 11.95 -4.63
N LEU A 57 2.11 11.15 -3.68
CA LEU A 57 2.52 11.22 -2.28
C LEU A 57 3.98 10.83 -2.08
N ARG A 58 4.66 11.56 -1.19
CA ARG A 58 6.03 11.29 -0.72
C ARG A 58 6.05 11.36 0.81
N PRO A 59 5.51 10.34 1.50
CA PRO A 59 5.41 10.38 2.95
C PRO A 59 6.78 10.21 3.63
N PRO A 60 6.96 10.72 4.86
CA PRO A 60 8.24 10.65 5.58
C PRO A 60 8.79 9.23 5.80
N TRP A 61 7.92 8.23 5.95
CA TRP A 61 8.34 6.83 6.12
C TRP A 61 8.94 6.19 4.86
N ALA A 62 8.86 6.90 3.72
CA ALA A 62 9.39 6.47 2.44
C ALA A 62 10.56 7.35 1.96
N ALA A 63 11.15 8.16 2.85
CA ALA A 63 12.19 9.11 2.49
C ALA A 63 13.46 8.46 1.88
N GLU A 64 13.66 7.16 2.12
CA GLU A 64 14.77 6.39 1.54
C GLU A 64 14.51 5.89 0.12
N LEU A 65 13.27 5.95 -0.39
CA LEU A 65 12.96 5.56 -1.76
C LEU A 65 13.37 6.67 -2.74
N ASP A 66 14.20 6.31 -3.70
CA ASP A 66 14.52 7.22 -4.80
C ASP A 66 13.36 7.33 -5.81
N GLU A 67 13.31 8.45 -6.53
CA GLU A 67 12.26 8.74 -7.51
C GLU A 67 12.26 7.78 -8.69
N ALA A 68 13.41 7.21 -9.07
CA ALA A 68 13.49 6.27 -10.19
C ALA A 68 12.78 4.95 -9.84
N LYS A 69 12.97 4.46 -8.61
CA LYS A 69 12.31 3.27 -8.07
C LYS A 69 10.81 3.49 -7.88
N ILE A 70 10.41 4.67 -7.41
CA ILE A 70 8.99 5.06 -7.36
C ILE A 70 8.39 5.03 -8.77
N ALA A 71 9.04 5.67 -9.75
CA ALA A 71 8.56 5.69 -11.13
C ALA A 71 8.47 4.29 -11.77
N ALA A 72 9.44 3.41 -11.49
CA ALA A 72 9.42 2.02 -11.96
C ALA A 72 8.27 1.21 -11.33
N THR A 73 7.97 1.44 -10.04
CA THR A 73 6.85 0.81 -9.33
C THR A 73 5.51 1.24 -9.91
N LEU A 74 5.31 2.54 -10.08
CA LEU A 74 4.09 3.11 -10.66
C LEU A 74 3.85 2.60 -12.09
N ALA A 75 4.93 2.44 -12.87
CA ALA A 75 4.86 1.96 -14.24
C ALA A 75 4.81 0.43 -14.39
N GLY A 76 4.86 -0.34 -13.29
CA GLY A 76 4.86 -1.82 -13.36
C GLY A 76 6.14 -2.42 -13.96
N ARG A 77 7.27 -1.70 -13.93
CA ARG A 77 8.56 -2.17 -14.47
C ARG A 77 9.41 -2.93 -13.46
N TRP A 78 9.01 -2.93 -12.19
CA TRP A 78 9.68 -3.60 -11.08
C TRP A 78 10.06 -5.08 -11.32
N PRO A 79 9.33 -5.92 -12.11
CA PRO A 79 9.70 -7.33 -12.28
C PRO A 79 11.00 -7.54 -13.06
N ARG A 80 11.51 -6.52 -13.77
CA ARG A 80 12.73 -6.61 -14.59
C ARG A 80 13.76 -5.54 -14.27
N ASP A 81 13.42 -4.61 -13.40
CA ASP A 81 14.29 -3.49 -13.05
C ASP A 81 15.32 -3.94 -11.99
N PRO A 82 16.65 -3.85 -12.25
CA PRO A 82 17.67 -4.33 -11.34
C PRO A 82 17.73 -3.58 -10.00
N ALA A 83 17.08 -2.42 -9.87
CA ALA A 83 17.00 -1.68 -8.61
C ALA A 83 16.13 -2.38 -7.54
N PHE A 84 15.37 -3.42 -7.93
CA PHE A 84 14.48 -4.15 -7.03
C PHE A 84 15.10 -5.46 -6.56
N GLY A 85 15.21 -5.62 -5.24
CA GLY A 85 15.65 -6.85 -4.59
C GLY A 85 14.54 -7.90 -4.54
N ALA A 86 14.89 -9.13 -4.13
CA ALA A 86 13.94 -10.24 -4.03
C ALA A 86 12.77 -9.95 -3.05
N ALA A 87 13.07 -9.36 -1.89
CA ALA A 87 12.05 -9.03 -0.89
C ALA A 87 11.01 -8.01 -1.40
N GLU A 88 11.45 -7.02 -2.16
CA GLU A 88 10.57 -6.00 -2.74
C GLU A 88 9.70 -6.58 -3.86
N ARG A 89 10.29 -7.46 -4.69
CA ARG A 89 9.55 -8.18 -5.75
C ARG A 89 8.49 -9.10 -5.16
N ALA A 90 8.79 -9.82 -4.09
CA ALA A 90 7.83 -10.69 -3.40
C ALA A 90 6.61 -9.88 -2.93
N VAL A 91 6.84 -8.73 -2.28
CA VAL A 91 5.77 -7.84 -1.82
C VAL A 91 4.97 -7.24 -2.98
N LEU A 92 5.63 -6.79 -4.05
CA LEU A 92 4.96 -6.21 -5.22
C LEU A 92 4.14 -7.26 -6.00
N ALA A 93 4.68 -8.46 -6.18
CA ALA A 93 3.96 -9.57 -6.80
C ALA A 93 2.72 -9.94 -5.98
N PHE A 94 2.89 -10.06 -4.66
CA PHE A 94 1.77 -10.32 -3.74
C PHE A 94 0.71 -9.22 -3.83
N ALA A 95 1.10 -7.95 -3.80
CA ALA A 95 0.19 -6.82 -3.86
C ALA A 95 -0.57 -6.74 -5.20
N GLU A 96 0.07 -7.06 -6.33
CA GLU A 96 -0.61 -7.07 -7.64
C GLU A 96 -1.67 -8.17 -7.73
N VAL A 97 -1.37 -9.38 -7.22
CA VAL A 97 -2.34 -10.48 -7.20
C VAL A 97 -3.46 -10.16 -6.20
N TYR A 98 -3.14 -9.67 -5.01
CA TYR A 98 -4.11 -9.23 -4.01
C TYR A 98 -5.14 -8.24 -4.58
N ALA A 99 -4.69 -7.28 -5.38
CA ALA A 99 -5.53 -6.26 -5.98
C ALA A 99 -6.48 -6.78 -7.07
N GLN A 100 -6.07 -7.84 -7.78
CA GLN A 100 -6.75 -8.36 -8.96
C GLN A 100 -7.64 -9.56 -8.64
N ASP A 101 -7.08 -10.52 -7.93
CA ASP A 101 -7.71 -11.80 -7.59
C ASP A 101 -7.06 -12.37 -6.32
N PRO A 102 -7.51 -11.92 -5.12
CA PRO A 102 -6.93 -12.39 -3.86
C PRO A 102 -7.15 -13.88 -3.61
N GLU A 103 -8.14 -14.52 -4.25
CA GLU A 103 -8.37 -15.97 -4.13
C GLU A 103 -7.30 -16.79 -4.88
N SER A 104 -6.61 -16.18 -5.84
CA SER A 104 -5.49 -16.80 -6.57
C SER A 104 -4.15 -16.76 -5.83
N ILE A 105 -4.09 -16.16 -4.63
CA ILE A 105 -2.88 -16.16 -3.80
C ILE A 105 -2.63 -17.59 -3.28
N GLY A 106 -1.74 -18.29 -3.95
CA GLY A 106 -1.31 -19.65 -3.59
C GLY A 106 -0.10 -19.69 -2.65
N ASP A 107 0.27 -20.92 -2.27
CA ASP A 107 1.36 -21.21 -1.34
C ASP A 107 2.71 -20.64 -1.79
N GLU A 108 3.00 -20.63 -3.10
CA GLU A 108 4.26 -20.11 -3.63
C GLU A 108 4.42 -18.60 -3.36
N LEU A 109 3.38 -17.81 -3.64
CA LEU A 109 3.41 -16.36 -3.44
C LEU A 109 3.49 -15.99 -1.95
N ALA A 110 2.79 -16.77 -1.11
CA ALA A 110 2.91 -16.66 0.34
C ALA A 110 4.33 -17.06 0.82
N ALA A 111 4.89 -18.14 0.29
CA ALA A 111 6.22 -18.62 0.65
C ALA A 111 7.32 -17.60 0.30
N ASP A 112 7.22 -16.92 -0.84
CA ASP A 112 8.17 -15.88 -1.25
C ASP A 112 8.21 -14.72 -0.26
N VAL A 113 7.06 -14.22 0.19
CA VAL A 113 6.99 -13.18 1.22
C VAL A 113 7.57 -13.69 2.54
N LYS A 114 7.21 -14.93 2.93
CA LYS A 114 7.68 -15.54 4.17
C LYS A 114 9.18 -15.82 4.19
N ALA A 115 9.79 -16.11 3.05
CA ALA A 115 11.23 -16.29 2.94
C ALA A 115 12.02 -15.03 3.36
N HIS A 116 11.40 -13.85 3.25
CA HIS A 116 12.01 -12.57 3.62
C HIS A 116 11.54 -12.02 4.96
N PHE A 117 10.27 -12.23 5.33
CA PHE A 117 9.66 -11.55 6.47
C PHE A 117 9.00 -12.50 7.49
N GLY A 118 9.05 -13.81 7.24
CA GLY A 118 8.40 -14.83 8.07
C GLY A 118 6.87 -14.76 8.04
N GLU A 119 6.25 -15.62 8.84
CA GLU A 119 4.78 -15.71 8.96
C GLU A 119 4.17 -14.39 9.42
N ALA A 120 4.77 -13.74 10.43
CA ALA A 120 4.28 -12.46 10.94
C ALA A 120 4.33 -11.35 9.87
N GLY A 121 5.38 -11.32 9.04
CA GLY A 121 5.49 -10.38 7.94
C GLY A 121 4.42 -10.58 6.86
N LEU A 122 4.07 -11.83 6.54
CA LEU A 122 2.96 -12.13 5.63
C LEU A 122 1.63 -11.64 6.19
N VAL A 123 1.33 -11.95 7.46
CA VAL A 123 0.09 -11.49 8.12
C VAL A 123 0.01 -9.97 8.11
N CYS A 124 1.07 -9.28 8.51
CA CYS A 124 1.11 -7.82 8.49
C CYS A 124 0.97 -7.25 7.08
N LEU A 125 1.52 -7.91 6.05
CA LEU A 125 1.34 -7.49 4.66
C LEU A 125 -0.14 -7.56 4.27
N VAL A 126 -0.81 -8.69 4.52
CA VAL A 126 -2.22 -8.90 4.18
C VAL A 126 -3.12 -7.88 4.87
N GLU A 127 -2.93 -7.67 6.17
CA GLU A 127 -3.67 -6.67 6.95
C GLU A 127 -3.46 -5.25 6.40
N ALA A 128 -2.20 -4.91 6.09
CA ALA A 128 -1.86 -3.61 5.53
C ALA A 128 -2.48 -3.41 4.15
N LEU A 129 -2.44 -4.40 3.26
CA LEU A 129 -3.02 -4.32 1.92
C LEU A 129 -4.53 -4.10 1.96
N GLY A 130 -5.25 -4.82 2.83
CA GLY A 130 -6.69 -4.60 3.00
C GLY A 130 -7.04 -3.20 3.45
N PHE A 131 -6.28 -2.66 4.41
CA PHE A 131 -6.53 -1.32 4.91
C PHE A 131 -6.11 -0.23 3.91
N ILE A 132 -4.97 -0.39 3.23
CA ILE A 132 -4.50 0.51 2.18
C ILE A 132 -5.49 0.54 1.02
N ASP A 133 -5.89 -0.62 0.49
CA ASP A 133 -6.83 -0.72 -0.63
C ASP A 133 -8.18 -0.08 -0.29
N GLY A 134 -8.69 -0.36 0.92
CA GLY A 134 -9.89 0.29 1.44
C GLY A 134 -9.79 1.81 1.48
N ARG A 135 -8.66 2.36 1.97
CA ARG A 135 -8.44 3.81 2.00
C ARG A 135 -8.33 4.42 0.60
N LEU A 136 -7.62 3.76 -0.33
CA LEU A 136 -7.52 4.20 -1.74
C LEU A 136 -8.90 4.28 -2.41
N ARG A 137 -9.75 3.27 -2.21
CA ARG A 137 -11.11 3.27 -2.77
C ARG A 137 -11.97 4.37 -2.15
N LEU A 138 -11.86 4.60 -0.85
CA LEU A 138 -12.58 5.69 -0.18
C LEU A 138 -12.13 7.07 -0.68
N THR A 139 -10.84 7.29 -0.91
CA THR A 139 -10.35 8.59 -1.42
C THR A 139 -10.85 8.84 -2.83
N LEU A 140 -10.81 7.84 -3.70
CA LEU A 140 -11.40 7.91 -5.04
C LEU A 140 -12.89 8.23 -4.99
N LEU A 141 -13.65 7.54 -4.14
CA LEU A 141 -15.08 7.76 -4.00
C LEU A 141 -15.39 9.18 -3.48
N PHE A 142 -14.70 9.65 -2.44
CA PHE A 142 -14.97 10.98 -1.88
C PHE A 142 -14.56 12.10 -2.83
N ASN A 143 -13.43 11.94 -3.52
CA ASN A 143 -13.02 12.88 -4.57
C ASN A 143 -14.05 12.91 -5.71
N HIS A 144 -14.58 11.75 -6.14
CA HIS A 144 -15.60 11.67 -7.17
C HIS A 144 -16.92 12.33 -6.77
N LEU A 145 -17.39 12.06 -5.54
CA LEU A 145 -18.64 12.61 -5.03
C LEU A 145 -18.54 14.11 -4.70
N GLY A 146 -17.34 14.70 -4.71
CA GLY A 146 -17.11 16.04 -4.18
C GLY A 146 -17.50 16.16 -2.69
N ALA A 147 -17.58 15.01 -1.99
CA ALA A 147 -18.06 14.91 -0.64
C ALA A 147 -17.10 15.67 0.28
N THR A 148 -17.52 16.86 0.68
CA THR A 148 -16.87 17.64 1.73
C THR A 148 -17.39 17.12 3.06
N ARG A 149 -16.50 16.93 4.02
CA ARG A 149 -16.89 17.26 5.39
C ARG A 149 -16.95 18.78 5.49
#